data_AF-A0A3B0TAS6-F1
#
_entry.id   AF-A0A3B0TAS6-F1
#
_cell.length_a   1.000
_cell.length_b   1.000
_cell.length_c   1.000
_cell.angle_alpha   90.00
_cell.angle_beta   90.00
_cell.angle_gamma   90.00
#
_symmetry.space_group_name_H-M   'P 1'
#
loop_
_entity.id
_entity.type
_entity.pdbx_description
1 polymer ?
#
loop_
_entity_poly.entity_id
_entity_poly.type
_entity_poly.pdbx_seq_one_letter_code
_entity_poly.pdbx_strand_id
1 'polypeptide(L)'
;MSLLTNTSAMIALQNLRTVNTGLATVQEQISTGKKVGSARDNAAIFAISTVMQSDVQGFKAISSSLNLGSSTVAVARGAAEQITELLTEMKGLIVAA
;
A
#
# COMPACT_ATOMS: atom_id res chain seq x y z
N MET A 1 19.31 57.40 13.28
CA MET A 1 18.97 56.03 12.86
C MET A 1 20.01 55.04 13.38
N SER A 2 19.98 54.71 14.68
CA SER A 2 20.95 53.74 15.23
C SER A 2 20.41 52.89 16.39
N LEU A 3 19.11 52.96 16.71
CA LEU A 3 18.55 52.20 17.83
C LEU A 3 17.12 51.70 17.63
N LEU A 4 16.44 52.09 16.53
CA LEU A 4 15.02 51.78 16.31
C LEU A 4 14.76 50.83 15.13
N THR A 5 15.79 50.47 14.38
CA THR A 5 15.71 49.40 13.38
C THR A 5 16.76 48.38 13.76
N ASN A 6 16.38 47.45 14.64
CA ASN A 6 17.21 46.29 14.95
C ASN A 6 17.16 45.32 13.76
N THR A 7 17.70 45.75 12.62
CA THR A 7 17.73 45.01 11.36
C THR A 7 18.38 43.65 11.58
N SER A 8 19.40 43.55 12.44
CA SER A 8 20.04 42.30 12.84
C SER A 8 19.08 41.34 13.57
N ALA A 9 18.30 41.81 14.55
CA ALA A 9 17.30 40.98 15.22
C ALA A 9 16.08 40.68 14.34
N MET A 10 15.70 41.57 13.43
CA MET A 10 14.65 41.27 12.43
C MET A 10 15.10 40.19 11.45
N ILE A 11 16.35 40.22 11.00
CA ILE A 11 16.94 39.15 10.17
C ILE A 11 17.05 37.85 10.97
N ALA A 12 17.46 37.90 12.23
CA ALA A 12 17.48 36.73 13.10
C ALA A 12 16.07 36.16 13.31
N LEU A 13 15.06 37.00 13.52
CA LEU A 13 13.66 36.59 13.64
C LEU A 13 13.12 36.02 12.33
N GLN A 14 13.47 36.61 11.19
CA GLN A 14 13.14 36.09 9.86
C GLN A 14 13.74 34.70 9.66
N ASN A 15 15.03 34.52 9.99
CA ASN A 15 15.71 33.23 9.94
C ASN A 15 15.07 32.21 10.89
N LEU A 16 14.73 32.59 12.12
CA LEU A 16 14.04 31.72 13.07
C LEU A 16 12.66 31.31 12.55
N ARG A 17 11.90 32.23 11.93
CA ARG A 17 10.63 31.90 11.29
C ARG A 17 10.82 30.90 10.15
N THR A 18 11.83 31.10 9.29
CA THR A 18 12.17 30.18 8.19
C THR A 18 12.58 28.80 8.70
N VAL A 19 13.41 28.74 9.74
CA VAL A 19 13.82 27.48 10.38
C VAL A 19 12.62 26.77 10.99
N ASN A 20 11.74 27.49 11.68
CA ASN A 20 10.55 26.92 12.29
C ASN A 20 9.57 26.37 11.24
N THR A 21 9.38 27.09 10.12
CA THR A 21 8.56 26.58 9.01
C THR A 21 9.18 25.35 8.35
N GLY A 22 10.49 25.32 8.16
CA GLY A 22 11.18 24.15 7.61
C GLY A 22 11.09 22.93 8.54
N LEU A 23 11.20 23.14 9.85
CA LEU A 23 11.04 22.10 10.86
C LEU A 23 9.63 21.49 10.84
N ALA A 24 8.59 22.32 10.72
CA ALA A 24 7.21 21.86 10.62
C ALA A 24 7.00 20.95 9.40
N THR A 25 7.55 21.32 8.24
CA THR A 25 7.50 20.49 7.02
C THR A 25 8.25 19.17 7.19
N VAL A 26 9.46 19.19 7.76
CA VAL A 26 10.22 17.96 8.03
C VAL A 26 9.46 17.06 9.00
N GLN A 27 8.84 17.63 10.04
CA GLN A 27 8.05 16.86 11.00
C GLN A 27 6.82 16.23 10.34
N GLU A 28 6.15 16.92 9.41
CA GLU A 28 5.05 16.35 8.63
C GLU A 28 5.51 15.21 7.71
N GLN A 29 6.67 15.35 7.06
CA GLN A 29 7.27 14.27 6.27
C GLN A 29 7.62 13.05 7.13
N ILE A 30 8.15 13.26 8.34
CA ILE A 30 8.44 12.20 9.30
C ILE A 30 7.14 11.52 9.76
N SER A 31 6.11 12.31 10.07
CA SER A 31 4.83 11.78 10.56
C SER A 31 4.05 11.01 9.50
N THR A 32 4.10 11.44 8.24
CA THR A 32 3.37 10.81 7.13
C THR A 32 4.20 9.77 6.38
N GLY A 33 5.52 9.79 6.55
CA GLY A 33 6.48 9.03 5.74
C GLY A 33 6.54 9.48 4.27
N LYS A 34 5.84 10.55 3.88
CA LYS A 34 5.76 11.03 2.50
C LYS A 34 6.58 12.31 2.35
N LYS A 35 7.57 12.28 1.44
CA LYS A 35 8.35 13.47 1.07
C LYS A 35 7.51 14.51 0.30
N VAL A 36 6.47 14.06 -0.40
CA VAL A 36 5.47 14.89 -1.10
C VAL A 36 4.12 14.53 -0.49
N GLY A 37 3.65 15.35 0.46
CA GLY A 37 2.41 15.11 1.18
C GLY A 37 1.18 15.62 0.44
N SER A 38 1.33 16.69 -0.36
CA SER A 38 0.23 17.35 -1.03
C SER A 38 0.45 17.53 -2.53
N ALA A 39 -0.64 17.65 -3.29
CA ALA A 39 -0.60 18.00 -4.71
C ALA A 39 0.00 19.40 -4.97
N ARG A 40 0.11 20.26 -3.94
CA ARG A 40 0.73 21.57 -4.05
C ARG A 40 2.26 21.51 -4.06
N ASP A 41 2.84 20.48 -3.44
CA ASP A 41 4.29 20.32 -3.35
C ASP A 41 4.87 19.76 -4.66
N ASN A 42 4.18 18.79 -5.26
CA ASN A 42 4.48 18.28 -6.59
C ASN A 42 3.27 17.51 -7.17
N ALA A 43 2.42 18.19 -7.95
CA ALA A 43 1.19 17.62 -8.48
C ALA A 43 1.42 16.36 -9.33
N ALA A 44 2.48 16.32 -10.14
CA ALA A 44 2.79 15.19 -11.02
C ALA A 44 3.21 13.95 -10.21
N ILE A 45 4.15 14.10 -9.27
CA ILE A 45 4.59 12.98 -8.42
C ILE A 45 3.49 12.53 -7.48
N PHE A 46 2.69 13.46 -6.95
CA PHE A 46 1.54 13.13 -6.12
C PHE A 46 0.51 12.30 -6.92
N ALA A 47 0.17 12.70 -8.15
CA ALA A 47 -0.74 11.96 -9.01
C ALA A 47 -0.21 10.55 -9.34
N ILE A 48 1.06 10.44 -9.76
CA ILE A 48 1.69 9.14 -10.05
C ILE A 48 1.69 8.24 -8.81
N SER A 49 2.09 8.78 -7.65
CA SER A 49 2.12 8.01 -6.40
C SER A 49 0.72 7.56 -5.96
N THR A 50 -0.31 8.35 -6.23
CA THR A 50 -1.70 8.02 -5.93
C THR A 50 -2.21 6.90 -6.83
N VAL A 51 -1.91 6.98 -8.14
CA VAL A 51 -2.23 5.92 -9.10
C VAL A 51 -1.51 4.63 -8.70
N MET A 52 -0.20 4.69 -8.45
CA MET A 52 0.57 3.53 -7.98
C MET A 52 0.00 2.93 -6.69
N GLN A 53 -0.44 3.76 -5.74
CA GLN A 53 -1.05 3.29 -4.49
C GLN A 53 -2.42 2.64 -4.72
N SER A 54 -3.18 3.12 -5.71
CA SER A 54 -4.42 2.47 -6.17
C SER A 54 -4.12 1.13 -6.84
N ASP A 55 -3.11 1.07 -7.71
CA ASP A 55 -2.71 -0.15 -8.41
C ASP A 55 -2.26 -1.24 -7.44
N VAL A 56 -1.46 -0.89 -6.43
CA VAL A 56 -1.04 -1.83 -5.38
C VAL A 56 -2.23 -2.40 -4.62
N GLN A 57 -3.23 -1.57 -4.30
CA GLN A 57 -4.45 -2.05 -3.65
C GLN A 57 -5.26 -2.96 -4.58
N GLY A 58 -5.38 -2.60 -5.86
CA GLY A 58 -6.01 -3.44 -6.88
C GLY A 58 -5.32 -4.80 -7.03
N PHE A 59 -3.99 -4.82 -7.13
CA PHE A 59 -3.22 -6.06 -7.19
C PHE A 59 -3.36 -6.90 -5.95
N LYS A 60 -3.43 -6.30 -4.76
CA LYS A 60 -3.68 -7.04 -3.51
C LYS A 60 -5.05 -7.71 -3.52
N ALA A 61 -6.09 -7.00 -3.98
CA ALA A 61 -7.43 -7.57 -4.12
C ALA A 61 -7.46 -8.72 -5.14
N ILE A 62 -6.85 -8.53 -6.31
CA ILE A 62 -6.73 -9.55 -7.36
C ILE A 62 -5.98 -10.78 -6.83
N SER A 63 -4.86 -10.58 -6.14
CA SER A 63 -4.07 -11.67 -5.54
C SER A 63 -4.90 -12.47 -4.54
N SER A 64 -5.65 -11.82 -3.65
CA SER A 64 -6.57 -12.50 -2.74
C SER A 64 -7.63 -13.32 -3.48
N SER A 65 -8.23 -12.77 -4.54
CA SER A 65 -9.21 -13.49 -5.36
C SER A 65 -8.60 -14.69 -6.10
N LEU A 66 -7.38 -14.57 -6.62
CA LEU A 66 -6.65 -15.67 -7.24
C LEU A 66 -6.31 -16.76 -6.21
N ASN A 67 -5.89 -16.39 -5.00
CA ASN A 67 -5.64 -17.34 -3.92
C ASN A 67 -6.91 -18.10 -3.51
N LEU A 68 -8.05 -17.39 -3.43
CA LEU A 68 -9.34 -18.02 -3.16
C LEU A 68 -9.72 -18.98 -4.29
N GLY A 69 -9.61 -18.56 -5.56
CA GLY A 69 -9.90 -19.41 -6.71
C GLY A 69 -9.00 -20.66 -6.75
N SER A 70 -7.71 -20.50 -6.49
CA SER A 70 -6.75 -21.60 -6.39
C SER A 70 -7.13 -22.57 -5.26
N SER A 71 -7.51 -22.06 -4.09
CA SER A 71 -7.95 -22.89 -2.97
C SER A 71 -9.22 -23.67 -3.29
N THR A 72 -10.20 -23.02 -3.94
CA THR A 72 -11.43 -23.68 -4.39
C THR A 72 -11.15 -24.80 -5.39
N VAL A 73 -10.26 -24.56 -6.37
CA VAL A 73 -9.84 -25.59 -7.33
C VAL A 73 -9.11 -26.73 -6.65
N ALA A 74 -8.26 -26.46 -5.66
CA ALA A 74 -7.57 -27.50 -4.89
C ALA A 74 -8.56 -28.39 -4.12
N VAL A 75 -9.57 -27.79 -3.48
CA VAL A 75 -10.65 -28.54 -2.80
C VAL A 75 -11.44 -29.38 -3.81
N ALA A 76 -11.83 -28.80 -4.94
CA ALA A 76 -12.56 -29.52 -6.00
C ALA A 76 -11.76 -30.70 -6.55
N ARG A 77 -10.44 -30.53 -6.74
CA ARG A 77 -9.54 -31.61 -7.16
C ARG A 77 -9.50 -32.74 -6.14
N GLY A 78 -9.34 -32.44 -4.85
CA GLY A 78 -9.34 -33.46 -3.80
C GLY A 78 -10.66 -34.23 -3.74
N ALA A 79 -11.79 -33.54 -3.90
CA ALA A 79 -13.10 -34.19 -3.99
C ALA A 79 -13.22 -35.11 -5.22
N ALA A 80 -12.72 -34.67 -6.39
CA ALA A 80 -12.73 -35.49 -7.61
C ALA A 80 -11.86 -36.75 -7.49
N GLU A 81 -10.71 -36.65 -6.83
CA GLU A 81 -9.85 -37.81 -6.52
C GLU A 81 -10.60 -38.82 -5.65
N GLN A 82 -11.29 -38.34 -4.61
CA GLN A 82 -12.06 -39.19 -3.69
C GLN A 82 -13.26 -39.87 -4.37
N ILE A 83 -13.96 -39.16 -5.26
CA ILE A 83 -15.02 -39.76 -6.11
C ILE A 83 -14.43 -40.86 -6.99
N THR A 84 -13.26 -40.62 -7.59
CA THR A 84 -12.60 -41.60 -8.48
C THR A 84 -12.19 -42.86 -7.71
N GLU A 85 -11.71 -42.70 -6.48
CA GLU A 85 -11.36 -43.81 -5.61
C GLU A 85 -12.59 -44.66 -5.26
N LEU A 86 -13.69 -44.03 -4.85
CA LEU A 86 -14.97 -44.72 -4.57
C LEU A 86 -15.50 -45.47 -5.80
N LEU A 87 -15.45 -44.87 -6.99
CA LEU A 87 -15.86 -45.55 -8.22
C LEU A 87 -14.97 -46.76 -8.53
N THR A 88 -13.68 -46.69 -8.21
CA THR A 88 -12.74 -47.79 -8.38
C THR A 88 -13.04 -48.93 -7.41
N GLU A 89 -13.32 -48.61 -6.15
CA GLU A 89 -13.72 -49.58 -5.12
C GLU A 89 -15.02 -50.30 -5.51
N MET A 90 -16.05 -49.57 -5.93
CA MET A 90 -17.31 -50.17 -6.41
C MET A 90 -17.08 -51.12 -7.57
N LYS A 91 -16.24 -50.74 -8.55
CA LYS A 91 -15.89 -51.64 -9.66
C LYS A 91 -15.21 -52.92 -9.16
N GLY A 92 -14.29 -52.80 -8.19
CA GLY A 92 -13.65 -53.94 -7.55
C GLY A 92 -14.66 -54.88 -6.88
N LEU A 93 -15.60 -54.33 -6.12
CA LEU A 93 -16.68 -55.09 -5.47
C LEU A 93 -17.58 -55.81 -6.47
N ILE A 94 -17.93 -55.16 -7.60
CA ILE A 94 -18.75 -55.77 -8.65
C ILE A 94 -18.01 -56.94 -9.33
N VAL A 95 -16.69 -56.81 -9.55
CA VAL A 95 -15.90 -57.88 -10.20
C VAL A 95 -15.60 -59.02 -9.24
N ALA A 96 -15.57 -58.77 -7.93
CA ALA A 96 -15.37 -59.78 -6.90
C ALA A 96 -16.64 -60.58 -6.56
N ALA A 97 -17.82 -60.11 -6.97
CA ALA A 97 -19.12 -60.76 -6.83
C ALA A 97 -19.43 -61.68 -8.03
#